data_AF-A0A949JCK7-F1
#
_entry.id   AF-A0A949JCK7-F1
#
_cell.length_a   1.000
_cell.length_b   1.000
_cell.length_c   1.000
_cell.angle_alpha   90.00
_cell.angle_beta   90.00
_cell.angle_gamma   90.00
#
_symmetry.space_group_name_H-M   'P 1'
#
loop_
_entity.id
_entity.type
_entity.pdbx_description
1 polymer ?
#
loop_
_entity_poly.entity_id
_entity_poly.type
_entity_poly.pdbx_seq_one_letter_code
_entity_poly.pdbx_strand_id
1 'polypeptide(L)'
;MRAKKKLLATLAAAAVVGAGFTAFDTSTTAEAAAADTIPLTFKNDSGTDEQIYIYTIGTNLATGEQGYADADGNFTAWPGGGNPPTEAPDASFEGPAAGESMDFQLPKFSGRVYYSYGEKLTFKLAEGGLVQPAVQNPDDPNANTLFNWTEYTLNDSGLWINSTQVDMFSAPYSVGVDGSDGSSQTTGVLKAGAYKEFFNKLESVEGWGGLVKKREDGTPLRALSPGHGIGIGDIPEDTMSDYVDRVWEKYKSDTLTVTPFGHEPDTKYFGKVNGDKMDFTDGSGEVVTSFEKPDSDSIFGCHKQLDAPNDEVRGPLSRTLCAGFHRTTLLTNSDQPDSSPDEFYKDEVTNEYAKLVHEAMEDGKAYAFAFDDVANHESLVHDGDPQKAYITLQPFD
;
A
#
# COMPACT_ATOMS: atom_id res chain seq x y z
N MET A 1 29.28 29.88 -17.64
CA MET A 1 28.19 29.12 -18.30
C MET A 1 27.93 27.89 -17.45
N ARG A 2 26.91 27.94 -16.58
CA ARG A 2 26.48 26.79 -15.75
C ARG A 2 25.44 26.01 -16.54
N ALA A 3 25.75 24.75 -16.83
CA ALA A 3 24.85 23.83 -17.50
C ALA A 3 23.68 23.49 -16.56
N LYS A 4 22.45 23.77 -17.01
CA LYS A 4 21.22 23.31 -16.34
C LYS A 4 21.10 21.80 -16.57
N LYS A 5 21.24 21.00 -15.51
CA LYS A 5 20.79 19.60 -15.52
C LYS A 5 19.26 19.63 -15.62
N LYS A 6 18.73 19.04 -16.69
CA LYS A 6 17.30 18.74 -16.81
C LYS A 6 17.01 17.57 -15.86
N LEU A 7 16.23 17.82 -14.81
CA LEU A 7 15.52 16.75 -14.11
C LEU A 7 14.53 16.16 -15.11
N LEU A 8 14.74 14.91 -15.54
CA LEU A 8 13.67 14.11 -16.10
C LEU A 8 12.83 13.66 -14.91
N ALA A 9 11.57 14.10 -14.87
CA ALA A 9 10.57 13.51 -13.98
C ALA A 9 10.38 12.05 -14.40
N THR A 10 10.93 11.13 -13.61
CA THR A 10 10.61 9.71 -13.68
C THR A 10 9.13 9.58 -13.32
N LEU A 11 8.30 9.22 -14.31
CA LEU A 11 6.98 8.69 -14.07
C LEU A 11 7.16 7.43 -13.21
N ALA A 12 6.87 7.52 -11.92
CA ALA A 12 6.65 6.35 -11.09
C ALA A 12 5.39 5.67 -11.66
N ALA A 13 5.59 4.61 -12.43
CA ALA A 13 4.52 3.70 -12.73
C ALA A 13 4.11 3.11 -11.38
N ALA A 14 2.94 3.52 -10.87
CA ALA A 14 2.29 2.81 -9.78
C ALA A 14 2.06 1.39 -10.29
N ALA A 15 2.93 0.47 -9.90
CA ALA A 15 2.67 -0.94 -10.07
C ALA A 15 1.43 -1.22 -9.24
N VAL A 16 0.28 -1.34 -9.91
CA VAL A 16 -0.86 -2.06 -9.35
C VAL A 16 -0.33 -3.47 -9.13
N VAL A 17 0.12 -3.76 -7.91
CA VAL A 17 0.45 -5.11 -7.50
C VAL A 17 -0.88 -5.86 -7.54
N GLY A 18 -1.15 -6.50 -8.67
CA GLY A 18 -2.16 -7.54 -8.72
C GLY A 18 -1.71 -8.60 -7.74
N ALA A 19 -2.38 -8.68 -6.59
CA ALA A 19 -2.20 -9.77 -5.65
C ALA A 19 -2.27 -11.08 -6.44
N GLY A 20 -1.19 -11.87 -6.40
CA GLY A 20 -1.14 -13.17 -7.04
C GLY A 20 -2.14 -14.09 -6.36
N PHE A 21 -3.28 -14.30 -7.01
CA PHE A 21 -4.33 -15.19 -6.54
C PHE A 21 -3.82 -16.63 -6.43
N THR A 22 -3.81 -17.17 -5.21
CA THR A 22 -3.73 -18.60 -4.98
C THR A 22 -5.10 -19.21 -5.27
N ALA A 23 -5.19 -20.11 -6.26
CA ALA A 23 -6.41 -20.84 -6.57
C ALA A 23 -6.81 -21.73 -5.39
N PHE A 24 -7.95 -21.44 -4.76
CA PHE A 24 -8.55 -22.32 -3.77
C PHE A 24 -9.30 -23.49 -4.45
N ASP A 25 -9.28 -24.62 -3.76
CA ASP A 25 -9.84 -25.92 -4.13
C ASP A 25 -11.32 -25.82 -4.56
N THR A 26 -11.64 -26.35 -5.75
CA THR A 26 -12.98 -26.28 -6.34
C THR A 26 -13.94 -27.25 -5.65
N SER A 27 -14.53 -26.84 -4.53
CA SER A 27 -15.83 -27.37 -4.12
C SER A 27 -16.90 -26.54 -4.84
N THR A 28 -17.51 -27.11 -5.89
CA THR A 28 -18.52 -26.42 -6.70
C THR A 28 -19.85 -26.32 -5.94
N THR A 29 -19.97 -25.32 -5.07
CA THR A 29 -21.25 -24.66 -4.84
C THR A 29 -21.39 -23.60 -5.94
N ALA A 30 -22.56 -23.53 -6.58
CA ALA A 30 -22.84 -22.49 -7.57
C ALA A 30 -22.78 -21.13 -6.86
N GLU A 31 -21.67 -20.42 -7.05
CA GLU A 31 -21.41 -19.09 -6.50
C GLU A 31 -22.34 -18.11 -7.23
N ALA A 32 -23.12 -17.33 -6.48
CA ALA A 32 -23.90 -16.26 -7.07
C ALA A 32 -22.91 -15.20 -7.55
N ALA A 33 -22.98 -14.83 -8.83
CA ALA A 33 -22.15 -13.74 -9.33
C ALA A 33 -22.44 -12.47 -8.52
N ALA A 34 -21.38 -11.79 -8.06
CA ALA A 34 -21.51 -10.50 -7.39
C ALA A 34 -22.39 -9.56 -8.24
N ALA A 35 -23.28 -8.81 -7.57
CA ALA A 35 -24.13 -7.82 -8.23
C ALA A 35 -23.27 -6.78 -8.98
N ASP A 36 -23.84 -6.14 -10.01
CA ASP A 36 -23.12 -5.12 -10.80
C ASP A 36 -22.61 -3.96 -9.93
N THR A 37 -23.30 -3.71 -8.81
CA THR A 37 -22.87 -2.87 -7.70
C THR A 37 -23.15 -3.55 -6.37
N ILE A 38 -22.40 -3.19 -5.32
CA ILE A 38 -22.75 -3.49 -3.93
C ILE A 38 -22.92 -2.18 -3.13
N PRO A 39 -23.80 -2.13 -2.13
CA PRO A 39 -23.89 -0.96 -1.26
C PRO A 39 -22.62 -0.80 -0.42
N LEU A 40 -22.17 0.44 -0.26
CA LEU A 40 -21.16 0.84 0.71
C LEU A 40 -21.75 1.84 1.69
N THR A 41 -21.60 1.58 2.98
CA THR A 41 -21.85 2.60 4.02
C THR A 41 -20.57 3.34 4.33
N PHE A 42 -20.58 4.65 4.08
CA PHE A 42 -19.53 5.57 4.43
C PHE A 42 -19.93 6.32 5.69
N LYS A 43 -19.17 6.18 6.77
CA LYS A 43 -19.46 6.78 8.08
C LYS A 43 -18.41 7.82 8.44
N ASN A 44 -18.85 8.97 8.93
CA ASN A 44 -17.95 10.03 9.38
C ASN A 44 -17.88 10.10 10.91
N ASP A 45 -16.97 9.34 11.52
CA ASP A 45 -16.65 9.40 12.96
C ASP A 45 -15.41 10.26 13.26
N SER A 46 -14.95 11.06 12.28
CA SER A 46 -13.70 11.82 12.40
C SER A 46 -13.72 12.93 13.45
N GLY A 47 -14.92 13.38 13.84
CA GLY A 47 -15.13 14.45 14.81
C GLY A 47 -14.83 15.86 14.27
N THR A 48 -14.63 16.03 12.96
CA THR A 48 -14.48 17.34 12.30
C THR A 48 -15.74 17.75 11.55
N ASP A 49 -16.07 19.04 11.60
CA ASP A 49 -17.19 19.65 10.87
C ASP A 49 -16.83 20.05 9.42
N GLU A 50 -15.59 19.75 8.98
CA GLU A 50 -15.17 19.99 7.59
C GLU A 50 -16.01 19.16 6.60
N GLN A 51 -16.43 19.78 5.48
CA GLN A 51 -17.14 19.08 4.42
C GLN A 51 -16.30 17.93 3.86
N ILE A 52 -16.88 16.74 3.76
CA ILE A 52 -16.23 15.59 3.12
C ILE A 52 -16.54 15.59 1.62
N TYR A 53 -15.51 15.44 0.80
CA TYR A 53 -15.67 15.14 -0.64
C TYR A 53 -15.17 13.74 -0.92
N ILE A 54 -16.02 12.93 -1.57
CA ILE A 54 -15.75 11.52 -1.91
C ILE A 54 -15.55 11.39 -3.42
N TYR A 55 -14.65 10.51 -3.84
CA TYR A 55 -14.40 10.17 -5.24
C TYR A 55 -14.26 8.65 -5.40
N THR A 56 -14.97 8.05 -6.35
CA THR A 56 -14.77 6.64 -6.72
C THR A 56 -14.12 6.58 -8.10
N ILE A 57 -12.82 6.29 -8.17
CA ILE A 57 -12.01 6.43 -9.38
C ILE A 57 -11.26 5.12 -9.68
N GLY A 58 -11.22 4.68 -10.92
CA GLY A 58 -10.64 3.38 -11.25
C GLY A 58 -10.76 2.98 -12.71
N THR A 59 -10.61 1.68 -12.96
CA THR A 59 -10.73 1.04 -14.28
C THR A 59 -11.93 0.12 -14.33
N ASN A 60 -12.79 0.32 -15.33
CA ASN A 60 -13.97 -0.51 -15.58
C ASN A 60 -13.48 -1.86 -16.07
N LEU A 61 -13.74 -2.92 -15.29
CA LEU A 61 -13.19 -4.25 -15.60
C LEU A 61 -13.83 -4.88 -16.84
N ALA A 62 -15.03 -4.44 -17.23
CA ALA A 62 -15.71 -4.92 -18.43
C ALA A 62 -15.19 -4.24 -19.71
N THR A 63 -14.86 -2.95 -19.66
CA THR A 63 -14.45 -2.18 -20.86
C THR A 63 -12.94 -1.89 -20.92
N GLY A 64 -12.23 -1.97 -19.80
CA GLY A 64 -10.84 -1.56 -19.66
C GLY A 64 -10.65 -0.03 -19.60
N GLU A 65 -11.73 0.76 -19.60
CA GLU A 65 -11.65 2.22 -19.58
C GLU A 65 -11.40 2.75 -18.16
N GLN A 66 -10.51 3.74 -18.03
CA GLN A 66 -10.35 4.49 -16.78
C GLN A 66 -11.43 5.57 -16.67
N GLY A 67 -11.91 5.81 -15.46
CA GLY A 67 -12.97 6.79 -15.21
C GLY A 67 -13.30 6.94 -13.74
N TYR A 68 -14.51 7.40 -13.47
CA TYR A 68 -15.06 7.54 -12.13
C TYR A 68 -16.50 7.05 -12.07
N ALA A 69 -17.00 6.78 -10.87
CA ALA A 69 -18.38 6.45 -10.60
C ALA A 69 -19.04 7.49 -9.68
N ASP A 70 -20.30 7.82 -9.97
CA ASP A 70 -21.13 8.64 -9.08
C ASP A 70 -21.66 7.82 -7.87
N ALA A 71 -22.43 8.47 -6.99
CA ALA A 71 -22.98 7.81 -5.80
C ALA A 71 -23.99 6.68 -6.12
N ASP A 72 -24.60 6.69 -7.30
CA ASP A 72 -25.49 5.64 -7.77
C ASP A 72 -24.72 4.47 -8.43
N GLY A 73 -23.39 4.58 -8.54
CA GLY A 73 -22.51 3.57 -9.14
C GLY A 73 -22.41 3.67 -10.66
N ASN A 74 -22.92 4.74 -11.27
CA ASN A 74 -22.84 4.90 -12.73
C ASN A 74 -21.44 5.30 -13.16
N PHE A 75 -20.81 4.48 -14.00
CA PHE A 75 -19.48 4.74 -14.51
C PHE A 75 -19.48 5.80 -15.63
N THR A 76 -18.54 6.74 -15.54
CA THR A 76 -18.21 7.72 -16.57
C THR A 76 -16.72 7.62 -16.92
N ALA A 77 -16.41 7.29 -18.18
CA ALA A 77 -15.03 7.26 -18.66
C ALA A 77 -14.40 8.66 -18.66
N TRP A 78 -13.10 8.73 -18.36
CA TRP A 78 -12.36 9.98 -18.46
C TRP A 78 -12.30 10.49 -19.91
N PRO A 79 -12.33 11.82 -20.14
CA PRO A 79 -11.96 12.36 -21.43
C PRO A 79 -10.47 12.08 -21.73
N GLY A 80 -10.06 12.23 -22.99
CA GLY A 80 -8.65 12.12 -23.35
C GLY A 80 -7.78 13.15 -22.61
N GLY A 81 -6.65 12.70 -22.06
CA GLY A 81 -5.66 13.56 -21.42
C GLY A 81 -4.64 14.17 -22.38
N GLY A 82 -3.58 14.74 -21.83
CA GLY A 82 -2.54 15.43 -22.63
C GLY A 82 -1.11 15.29 -22.10
N ASN A 83 -0.18 15.88 -22.84
CA ASN A 83 1.21 16.06 -22.43
C ASN A 83 1.64 17.53 -22.67
N PRO A 84 1.69 18.40 -21.62
CA PRO A 84 1.53 18.05 -20.20
C PRO A 84 0.10 17.62 -19.82
N PRO A 85 -0.08 16.91 -18.68
CA PRO A 85 -1.40 16.49 -18.21
C PRO A 85 -2.40 17.65 -18.08
N THR A 86 -3.65 17.40 -18.46
CA THR A 86 -4.76 18.36 -18.38
C THR A 86 -5.63 18.11 -17.16
N GLU A 87 -6.35 19.12 -16.67
CA GLU A 87 -7.27 18.94 -15.53
C GLU A 87 -8.36 17.92 -15.85
N ALA A 88 -8.66 17.04 -14.88
CA ALA A 88 -9.80 16.12 -14.93
C ALA A 88 -11.11 16.88 -14.62
N PRO A 89 -12.28 16.41 -15.12
CA PRO A 89 -13.55 16.92 -14.66
C PRO A 89 -13.77 16.59 -13.17
N ASP A 90 -14.60 17.39 -12.50
CA ASP A 90 -14.95 17.16 -11.10
C ASP A 90 -15.77 15.87 -10.96
N ALA A 91 -15.16 14.88 -10.30
CA ALA A 91 -15.74 13.57 -10.02
C ALA A 91 -16.19 13.42 -8.56
N SER A 92 -16.23 14.51 -7.79
CA SER A 92 -16.63 14.48 -6.39
C SER A 92 -18.14 14.39 -6.20
N PHE A 93 -18.54 13.79 -5.09
CA PHE A 93 -19.84 14.01 -4.46
C PHE A 93 -19.66 14.30 -2.96
N GLU A 94 -20.68 14.93 -2.36
CA GLU A 94 -20.65 15.31 -0.94
C GLU A 94 -20.81 14.07 -0.05
N GLY A 95 -19.91 13.92 0.92
CA GLY A 95 -19.99 12.89 1.97
C GLY A 95 -20.79 13.36 3.19
N PRO A 96 -21.00 12.45 4.18
CA PRO A 96 -21.81 12.73 5.36
C PRO A 96 -21.14 13.72 6.33
N ALA A 97 -21.96 14.47 7.06
CA ALA A 97 -21.52 15.33 8.15
C ALA A 97 -20.98 14.52 9.34
N ALA A 98 -20.32 15.19 10.30
CA ALA A 98 -19.79 14.55 11.50
C ALA A 98 -20.89 13.79 12.27
N GLY A 99 -20.63 12.52 12.59
CA GLY A 99 -21.56 11.63 13.28
C GLY A 99 -22.66 11.03 12.40
N GLU A 100 -22.66 11.32 11.10
CA GLU A 100 -23.62 10.77 10.14
C GLU A 100 -22.99 9.68 9.25
N SER A 101 -23.85 8.99 8.51
CA SER A 101 -23.47 8.00 7.51
C SER A 101 -24.23 8.22 6.21
N MET A 102 -23.61 7.86 5.09
CA MET A 102 -24.20 7.88 3.77
C MET A 102 -24.00 6.51 3.11
N ASP A 103 -25.01 6.05 2.38
CA ASP A 103 -24.90 4.87 1.52
C ASP A 103 -24.69 5.30 0.06
N PHE A 104 -23.77 4.64 -0.64
CA PHE A 104 -23.59 4.77 -2.08
C PHE A 104 -23.23 3.42 -2.71
N GLN A 105 -23.25 3.33 -4.03
CA GLN A 105 -22.99 2.07 -4.75
C GLN A 105 -21.53 1.96 -5.19
N LEU A 106 -20.87 0.87 -4.82
CA LEU A 106 -19.58 0.46 -5.38
C LEU A 106 -19.80 -0.40 -6.62
N PRO A 107 -19.41 0.04 -7.83
CA PRO A 107 -19.51 -0.78 -9.03
C PRO A 107 -18.35 -1.78 -9.14
N LYS A 108 -18.53 -2.79 -10.01
CA LYS A 108 -17.44 -3.65 -10.48
C LYS A 108 -16.33 -2.83 -11.12
N PHE A 109 -15.25 -2.66 -10.37
CA PHE A 109 -14.19 -1.70 -10.65
C PHE A 109 -12.92 -2.16 -9.94
N SER A 110 -11.77 -1.74 -10.45
CA SER A 110 -10.51 -1.78 -9.69
C SER A 110 -9.95 -0.37 -9.61
N GLY A 111 -9.74 0.14 -8.40
CA GLY A 111 -9.40 1.54 -8.20
C GLY A 111 -9.38 1.96 -6.74
N ARG A 112 -9.73 3.22 -6.51
CA ARG A 112 -9.65 3.89 -5.21
C ARG A 112 -10.94 4.63 -4.89
N VAL A 113 -11.33 4.56 -3.62
CA VAL A 113 -12.27 5.53 -3.04
C VAL A 113 -11.46 6.55 -2.26
N TYR A 114 -11.34 7.76 -2.81
CA TYR A 114 -10.71 8.89 -2.13
C TYR A 114 -11.73 9.61 -1.27
N TYR A 115 -11.24 10.22 -0.19
CA TYR A 115 -11.99 11.21 0.57
C TYR A 115 -11.07 12.35 1.01
N SER A 116 -11.61 13.56 1.08
CA SER A 116 -10.88 14.77 1.48
C SER A 116 -11.74 15.66 2.38
N TYR A 117 -11.08 16.44 3.23
CA TYR A 117 -11.71 17.32 4.22
C TYR A 117 -11.57 18.78 3.78
N GLY A 118 -12.70 19.49 3.73
CA GLY A 118 -12.80 20.94 3.52
C GLY A 118 -12.55 21.39 2.08
N GLU A 119 -11.61 20.76 1.36
CA GLU A 119 -11.23 21.09 0.00
C GLU A 119 -11.34 19.87 -0.93
N LYS A 120 -11.72 20.12 -2.18
CA LYS A 120 -11.73 19.11 -3.24
C LYS A 120 -10.31 18.77 -3.70
N LEU A 121 -10.07 17.50 -3.98
CA LEU A 121 -8.88 17.05 -4.69
C LEU A 121 -8.88 17.52 -6.15
N THR A 122 -7.67 17.82 -6.64
CA THR A 122 -7.37 18.15 -8.03
C THR A 122 -6.70 16.96 -8.70
N PHE A 123 -7.35 16.41 -9.73
CA PHE A 123 -6.82 15.32 -10.56
C PHE A 123 -6.46 15.80 -11.95
N LYS A 124 -5.48 15.14 -12.57
CA LYS A 124 -5.06 15.41 -13.96
C LYS A 124 -5.09 14.15 -14.80
N LEU A 125 -5.17 14.33 -16.12
CA LEU A 125 -5.22 13.29 -17.13
C LEU A 125 -4.03 13.45 -18.07
N ALA A 126 -3.14 12.45 -18.06
CA ALA A 126 -2.08 12.28 -19.05
C ALA A 126 -2.61 11.49 -20.26
N GLU A 127 -1.78 11.35 -21.31
CA GLU A 127 -2.11 10.49 -22.47
C GLU A 127 -2.46 9.04 -22.07
N GLY A 128 -1.89 8.54 -20.96
CA GLY A 128 -2.14 7.20 -20.42
C GLY A 128 -3.28 7.09 -19.39
N GLY A 129 -4.03 8.17 -19.14
CA GLY A 129 -5.12 8.20 -18.17
C GLY A 129 -4.81 9.03 -16.92
N LEU A 130 -5.40 8.65 -15.79
CA LEU A 130 -5.31 9.40 -14.55
C LEU A 130 -3.88 9.51 -14.02
N VAL A 131 -3.48 10.73 -13.64
CA VAL A 131 -2.28 10.98 -12.83
C VAL A 131 -2.66 10.87 -11.36
N GLN A 132 -2.07 9.89 -10.66
CA GLN A 132 -2.26 9.74 -9.22
C GLN A 132 -1.62 10.92 -8.46
N PRO A 133 -2.19 11.37 -7.33
CA PRO A 133 -1.56 12.38 -6.48
C PRO A 133 -0.15 11.96 -6.06
N ALA A 134 0.80 12.90 -6.10
CA ALA A 134 2.20 12.68 -5.75
C ALA A 134 2.64 13.74 -4.72
N VAL A 135 2.04 13.70 -3.53
CA VAL A 135 2.19 14.71 -2.46
C VAL A 135 3.56 14.77 -1.79
N GLN A 136 4.47 13.87 -2.13
CA GLN A 136 5.89 14.03 -1.85
C GLN A 136 6.49 15.21 -2.65
N ASN A 137 5.89 15.58 -3.77
CA ASN A 137 6.21 16.81 -4.49
C ASN A 137 5.48 18.01 -3.85
N PRO A 138 6.20 19.02 -3.33
CA PRO A 138 5.58 20.22 -2.79
C PRO A 138 4.71 21.02 -3.78
N ASP A 139 4.95 20.85 -5.09
CA ASP A 139 4.18 21.49 -6.16
C ASP A 139 2.93 20.67 -6.57
N ASP A 140 2.68 19.50 -5.96
CA ASP A 140 1.43 18.76 -6.18
C ASP A 140 0.23 19.62 -5.73
N PRO A 141 -0.84 19.76 -6.54
CA PRO A 141 -1.98 20.58 -6.18
C PRO A 141 -2.70 20.13 -4.91
N ASN A 142 -2.50 18.87 -4.49
CA ASN A 142 -3.09 18.28 -3.29
C ASN A 142 -2.12 18.25 -2.10
N ALA A 143 -0.93 18.86 -2.20
CA ALA A 143 0.08 18.80 -1.15
C ALA A 143 -0.41 19.35 0.20
N ASN A 144 -1.32 20.32 0.20
CA ASN A 144 -1.88 20.95 1.40
C ASN A 144 -3.28 20.46 1.79
N THR A 145 -3.92 19.65 0.95
CA THR A 145 -5.26 19.11 1.21
C THR A 145 -5.16 17.91 2.15
N LEU A 146 -6.05 17.80 3.14
CA LEU A 146 -6.14 16.61 3.98
C LEU A 146 -7.03 15.57 3.31
N PHE A 147 -6.47 14.41 2.99
CA PHE A 147 -7.18 13.35 2.29
C PHE A 147 -6.55 11.99 2.57
N ASN A 148 -7.28 10.94 2.22
CA ASN A 148 -6.74 9.59 2.10
C ASN A 148 -7.54 8.80 1.04
N TRP A 149 -7.21 7.53 0.85
CA TRP A 149 -7.97 6.63 -0.01
C TRP A 149 -7.94 5.20 0.50
N THR A 150 -8.96 4.41 0.18
CA THR A 150 -8.90 2.94 0.18
C THR A 150 -8.70 2.44 -1.24
N GLU A 151 -7.98 1.33 -1.42
CA GLU A 151 -7.91 0.61 -2.68
C GLU A 151 -8.89 -0.56 -2.64
N TYR A 152 -9.61 -0.76 -3.74
CA TYR A 152 -10.52 -1.87 -3.86
C TYR A 152 -10.54 -2.48 -5.25
N THR A 153 -10.93 -3.75 -5.30
CA THR A 153 -11.34 -4.43 -6.52
C THR A 153 -12.64 -5.17 -6.25
N LEU A 154 -13.69 -4.86 -7.00
CA LEU A 154 -14.91 -5.63 -7.07
C LEU A 154 -15.02 -6.25 -8.45
N ASN A 155 -15.11 -7.58 -8.52
CA ASN A 155 -15.30 -8.32 -9.75
C ASN A 155 -16.20 -9.54 -9.53
N ASP A 156 -16.27 -10.45 -10.50
CA ASP A 156 -17.11 -11.66 -10.40
C ASP A 156 -16.65 -12.65 -9.31
N SER A 157 -15.44 -12.49 -8.79
CA SER A 157 -14.86 -13.29 -7.70
C SER A 157 -14.96 -12.61 -6.33
N GLY A 158 -15.69 -11.49 -6.22
CA GLY A 158 -15.97 -10.82 -4.96
C GLY A 158 -15.24 -9.48 -4.78
N LEU A 159 -15.11 -9.06 -3.53
CA LEU A 159 -14.52 -7.78 -3.11
C LEU A 159 -13.18 -8.00 -2.41
N TRP A 160 -12.18 -7.23 -2.79
CA TRP A 160 -10.99 -6.95 -1.99
C TRP A 160 -10.99 -5.46 -1.67
N ILE A 161 -10.82 -5.10 -0.40
CA ILE A 161 -10.75 -3.71 0.05
C ILE A 161 -9.70 -3.57 1.16
N ASN A 162 -8.82 -2.59 1.06
CA ASN A 162 -7.70 -2.41 2.00
C ASN A 162 -7.74 -1.07 2.75
N SER A 163 -7.07 -1.06 3.90
CA SER A 163 -6.47 0.15 4.45
C SER A 163 -5.00 0.17 4.02
N THR A 164 -4.49 1.29 3.50
CA THR A 164 -3.13 1.38 2.96
C THR A 164 -2.35 2.58 3.49
N GLN A 165 -1.07 2.34 3.75
CA GLN A 165 -0.09 3.32 4.23
C GLN A 165 1.21 3.24 3.44
N VAL A 166 1.20 2.59 2.26
CA VAL A 166 2.37 2.39 1.39
C VAL A 166 2.95 3.73 0.91
N ASP A 167 2.08 4.73 0.69
CA ASP A 167 2.48 6.06 0.27
C ASP A 167 2.53 7.05 1.44
N MET A 168 1.55 7.00 2.34
CA MET A 168 1.46 7.92 3.47
C MET A 168 0.58 7.42 4.61
N PHE A 169 0.88 7.86 5.83
CA PHE A 169 -0.01 7.82 6.98
C PHE A 169 -0.66 9.20 7.13
N SER A 170 -1.98 9.31 6.92
CA SER A 170 -2.72 10.57 6.94
C SER A 170 -4.09 10.35 7.59
N ALA A 171 -5.15 11.07 7.18
CA ALA A 171 -6.48 10.96 7.76
C ALA A 171 -6.87 9.48 7.99
N PRO A 172 -7.21 9.08 9.22
CA PRO A 172 -7.36 7.67 9.55
C PRO A 172 -8.74 7.14 9.13
N TYR A 173 -8.77 5.89 8.68
CA TYR A 173 -9.98 5.22 8.24
C TYR A 173 -9.85 3.71 8.35
N SER A 174 -10.99 3.05 8.56
CA SER A 174 -11.11 1.60 8.49
C SER A 174 -12.02 1.19 7.35
N VAL A 175 -11.86 -0.05 6.90
CA VAL A 175 -12.68 -0.66 5.85
C VAL A 175 -13.23 -1.99 6.31
N GLY A 176 -14.34 -2.42 5.71
CA GLY A 176 -14.95 -3.70 6.04
C GLY A 176 -15.83 -4.26 4.91
N VAL A 177 -16.20 -5.52 5.06
CA VAL A 177 -17.10 -6.25 4.16
C VAL A 177 -17.99 -7.21 4.96
N ASP A 178 -19.27 -7.27 4.58
CA ASP A 178 -20.20 -8.32 5.02
C ASP A 178 -20.44 -9.32 3.88
N GLY A 179 -20.32 -10.60 4.19
CA GLY A 179 -20.56 -11.71 3.27
C GLY A 179 -22.01 -12.21 3.31
N SER A 180 -22.42 -12.95 2.27
CA SER A 180 -23.78 -13.52 2.19
C SER A 180 -24.04 -14.62 3.22
N ASP A 181 -22.98 -15.21 3.77
CA ASP A 181 -23.01 -16.18 4.86
C ASP A 181 -23.23 -15.56 6.25
N GLY A 182 -23.29 -14.23 6.33
CA GLY A 182 -23.43 -13.46 7.57
C GLY A 182 -22.11 -13.18 8.27
N SER A 183 -20.96 -13.47 7.66
CA SER A 183 -19.65 -13.03 8.13
C SER A 183 -19.49 -11.51 7.98
N SER A 184 -18.66 -10.92 8.85
CA SER A 184 -18.30 -9.51 8.79
C SER A 184 -16.83 -9.37 9.14
N GLN A 185 -16.09 -8.68 8.29
CA GLN A 185 -14.64 -8.47 8.43
C GLN A 185 -14.34 -6.98 8.42
N THR A 186 -13.37 -6.55 9.22
CA THR A 186 -12.95 -5.13 9.32
C THR A 186 -11.45 -5.08 9.60
N THR A 187 -10.78 -4.07 9.04
CA THR A 187 -9.35 -3.79 9.31
C THR A 187 -9.05 -2.29 9.16
N GLY A 188 -7.84 -1.87 9.56
CA GLY A 188 -7.40 -0.47 9.52
C GLY A 188 -7.90 0.38 10.69
N VAL A 189 -8.50 -0.22 11.72
CA VAL A 189 -8.91 0.50 12.93
C VAL A 189 -7.68 0.86 13.75
N LEU A 190 -7.53 2.14 14.10
CA LEU A 190 -6.47 2.60 14.99
C LEU A 190 -6.89 2.43 16.45
N LYS A 191 -5.93 2.11 17.31
CA LYS A 191 -6.11 2.17 18.76
C LYS A 191 -6.39 3.62 19.17
N ALA A 192 -7.21 3.80 20.20
CA ALA A 192 -7.47 5.13 20.74
C ALA A 192 -6.17 5.87 21.12
N GLY A 193 -5.97 7.08 20.61
CA GLY A 193 -4.77 7.88 20.86
C GLY A 193 -3.60 7.60 19.90
N ALA A 194 -3.71 6.57 19.06
CA ALA A 194 -2.59 6.10 18.27
C ALA A 194 -2.27 6.99 17.07
N TYR A 195 -3.23 7.77 16.57
CA TYR A 195 -2.97 8.71 15.49
C TYR A 195 -1.96 9.76 15.94
N LYS A 196 -2.19 10.38 17.11
CA LYS A 196 -1.23 11.35 17.68
C LYS A 196 0.07 10.68 18.13
N GLU A 197 -0.02 9.50 18.74
CA GLU A 197 1.16 8.77 19.21
C GLU A 197 2.11 8.43 18.04
N PHE A 198 1.56 8.00 16.90
CA PHE A 198 2.33 7.72 15.68
C PHE A 198 3.20 8.92 15.27
N PHE A 199 2.59 10.10 15.10
CA PHE A 199 3.33 11.30 14.70
C PHE A 199 4.38 11.70 15.73
N ASN A 200 4.01 11.70 17.01
CA ASN A 200 4.94 12.06 18.09
C ASN A 200 6.15 11.12 18.15
N LYS A 201 5.91 9.80 18.02
CA LYS A 201 6.97 8.80 18.00
C LYS A 201 7.85 8.96 16.76
N LEU A 202 7.27 9.05 15.56
CA LEU A 202 8.05 9.16 14.32
C LEU A 202 8.94 10.41 14.31
N GLU A 203 8.45 11.55 14.80
CA GLU A 203 9.26 12.77 14.94
C GLU A 203 10.41 12.64 15.94
N SER A 204 10.28 11.75 16.93
CA SER A 204 11.29 11.51 17.97
C SER A 204 12.36 10.49 17.57
N VAL A 205 12.11 9.69 16.53
CA VAL A 205 13.11 8.75 16.01
C VAL A 205 14.13 9.54 15.18
N GLU A 206 15.40 9.40 15.54
CA GLU A 206 16.50 10.09 14.85
C GLU A 206 16.53 9.73 13.35
N GLY A 207 16.49 10.74 12.49
CA GLY A 207 16.53 10.56 11.04
C GLY A 207 15.17 10.34 10.36
N TRP A 208 14.07 10.18 11.10
CA TRP A 208 12.74 9.88 10.53
C TRP A 208 11.76 11.05 10.58
N GLY A 209 12.01 12.07 11.40
CA GLY A 209 11.09 13.20 11.57
C GLY A 209 10.83 14.03 10.30
N GLY A 210 11.72 13.97 9.30
CA GLY A 210 11.54 14.66 8.01
C GLY A 210 10.33 14.16 7.20
N LEU A 211 9.85 12.94 7.49
CA LEU A 211 8.68 12.36 6.84
C LEU A 211 7.37 13.09 7.20
N VAL A 212 7.32 13.74 8.36
CA VAL A 212 6.10 14.41 8.86
C VAL A 212 5.90 15.74 8.15
N LYS A 213 4.77 15.85 7.44
CA LYS A 213 4.29 17.08 6.80
C LYS A 213 3.18 17.67 7.65
N LYS A 214 3.27 18.97 7.93
CA LYS A 214 2.36 19.70 8.81
C LYS A 214 1.67 20.81 8.03
N ARG A 215 0.44 21.14 8.41
CA ARG A 215 -0.22 22.39 8.01
C ARG A 215 0.52 23.59 8.60
N GLU A 216 0.21 24.80 8.12
CA GLU A 216 0.84 26.04 8.62
C GLU A 216 0.62 26.26 10.14
N ASP A 217 -0.48 25.75 10.69
CA ASP A 217 -0.80 25.83 12.12
C ASP A 217 -0.07 24.78 12.98
N GLY A 218 0.77 23.94 12.36
CA GLY A 218 1.55 22.90 13.02
C GLY A 218 0.82 21.57 13.23
N THR A 219 -0.45 21.45 12.81
CA THR A 219 -1.16 20.17 12.84
C THR A 219 -0.58 19.19 11.82
N PRO A 220 -0.33 17.91 12.17
CA PRO A 220 0.09 16.91 11.21
C PRO A 220 -0.92 16.75 10.07
N LEU A 221 -0.43 16.81 8.84
CA LEU A 221 -1.21 16.58 7.62
C LEU A 221 -1.04 15.13 7.16
N ARG A 222 0.21 14.64 7.15
CA ARG A 222 0.58 13.25 6.83
C ARG A 222 2.02 12.96 7.23
N ALA A 223 2.39 11.69 7.34
CA ALA A 223 3.77 11.24 7.22
C ALA A 223 3.92 10.54 5.87
N LEU A 224 4.94 10.92 5.10
CA LEU A 224 5.29 10.20 3.86
C LEU A 224 5.92 8.85 4.22
N SER A 225 5.71 7.83 3.39
CA SER A 225 6.44 6.57 3.52
C SER A 225 7.93 6.77 3.25
N PRO A 226 8.80 5.90 3.80
CA PRO A 226 10.25 6.12 3.74
C PRO A 226 10.83 6.10 2.32
N GLY A 227 10.21 5.37 1.38
CA GLY A 227 10.62 5.39 -0.03
C GLY A 227 10.48 6.78 -0.65
N HIS A 228 9.32 7.44 -0.42
CA HIS A 228 9.12 8.83 -0.82
C HIS A 228 10.09 9.77 -0.09
N GLY A 229 10.29 9.56 1.20
CA GLY A 229 11.22 10.33 2.03
C GLY A 229 12.65 10.31 1.51
N ILE A 230 13.18 9.16 1.11
CA ILE A 230 14.49 9.05 0.45
C ILE A 230 14.48 9.82 -0.87
N GLY A 231 13.44 9.63 -1.69
CA GLY A 231 13.34 10.24 -3.01
C GLY A 231 13.42 11.78 -2.99
N ILE A 232 12.99 12.41 -1.90
CA ILE A 232 13.05 13.87 -1.71
C ILE A 232 14.08 14.34 -0.69
N GLY A 233 14.84 13.43 -0.08
CA GLY A 233 15.93 13.73 0.85
C GLY A 233 15.49 14.11 2.26
N ASP A 234 14.29 13.70 2.68
CA ASP A 234 13.78 13.90 4.04
C ASP A 234 14.37 12.92 5.06
N ILE A 235 14.83 11.76 4.60
CA ILE A 235 15.55 10.76 5.39
C ILE A 235 16.83 10.33 4.65
N PRO A 236 17.88 9.85 5.34
CA PRO A 236 19.15 9.47 4.72
C PRO A 236 19.02 8.31 3.71
N GLU A 237 19.74 8.38 2.59
CA GLU A 237 19.73 7.33 1.55
C GLU A 237 20.35 5.99 2.02
N ASP A 238 21.15 6.03 3.08
CA ASP A 238 21.86 4.90 3.68
C ASP A 238 21.19 4.35 4.95
N THR A 239 19.93 4.74 5.22
CA THR A 239 19.16 4.33 6.40
C THR A 239 19.23 2.83 6.70
N MET A 240 19.17 1.96 5.69
CA MET A 240 19.21 0.50 5.86
C MET A 240 20.59 -0.14 5.62
N SER A 241 21.62 0.65 5.27
CA SER A 241 22.89 0.11 4.75
C SER A 241 23.63 -0.79 5.75
N ASP A 242 23.64 -0.45 7.03
CA ASP A 242 24.29 -1.27 8.06
C ASP A 242 23.62 -2.66 8.20
N TYR A 243 22.28 -2.70 8.24
CA TYR A 243 21.53 -3.96 8.30
C TYR A 243 21.79 -4.82 7.04
N VAL A 244 21.77 -4.20 5.86
CA VAL A 244 22.07 -4.86 4.59
C VAL A 244 23.48 -5.46 4.60
N ASP A 245 24.49 -4.71 5.05
CA ASP A 245 25.86 -5.21 5.11
C ASP A 245 25.99 -6.44 6.03
N ARG A 246 25.30 -6.44 7.17
CA ARG A 246 25.25 -7.60 8.08
C ARG A 246 24.56 -8.81 7.45
N VAL A 247 23.45 -8.61 6.75
CA VAL A 247 22.74 -9.70 6.03
C VAL A 247 23.64 -10.31 4.96
N TRP A 248 24.32 -9.48 4.16
CA TRP A 248 25.25 -9.96 3.13
C TRP A 248 26.44 -10.70 3.75
N GLU A 249 26.98 -10.25 4.87
CA GLU A 249 28.08 -10.94 5.55
C GLU A 249 27.65 -12.33 6.05
N LYS A 250 26.49 -12.42 6.72
CA LYS A 250 25.96 -13.70 7.23
C LYS A 250 25.81 -14.74 6.13
N TYR A 251 25.20 -14.36 5.01
CA TYR A 251 24.91 -15.29 3.93
C TYR A 251 26.09 -15.56 2.98
N LYS A 252 27.32 -15.10 3.30
CA LYS A 252 28.55 -15.63 2.66
C LYS A 252 28.84 -17.06 3.09
N SER A 253 28.60 -17.39 4.37
CA SER A 253 28.80 -18.74 4.91
C SER A 253 27.49 -19.52 4.99
N ASP A 254 26.43 -18.85 5.42
CA ASP A 254 25.13 -19.45 5.71
C ASP A 254 24.27 -19.54 4.45
N THR A 255 23.24 -20.37 4.52
CA THR A 255 22.22 -20.48 3.47
C THR A 255 20.94 -19.81 3.96
N LEU A 256 20.37 -18.93 3.14
CA LEU A 256 19.03 -18.39 3.29
C LEU A 256 18.05 -19.31 2.56
N THR A 257 17.15 -19.98 3.27
CA THR A 257 16.07 -20.76 2.65
C THR A 257 14.86 -19.85 2.46
N VAL A 258 14.32 -19.78 1.25
CA VAL A 258 13.06 -19.07 0.95
C VAL A 258 12.02 -20.05 0.46
N THR A 259 10.86 -20.06 1.11
CA THR A 259 9.67 -20.84 0.74
C THR A 259 8.56 -19.85 0.38
N PRO A 260 8.53 -19.32 -0.85
CA PRO A 260 7.75 -18.12 -1.17
C PRO A 260 6.27 -18.42 -1.46
N PHE A 261 5.87 -19.69 -1.53
CA PHE A 261 4.51 -20.11 -1.85
C PHE A 261 3.88 -20.83 -0.65
N GLY A 262 2.93 -20.17 0.03
CA GLY A 262 2.25 -20.77 1.18
C GLY A 262 1.48 -22.06 0.84
N HIS A 263 0.98 -22.20 -0.39
CA HIS A 263 0.28 -23.38 -0.88
C HIS A 263 1.22 -24.48 -1.42
N GLU A 264 2.51 -24.18 -1.58
CA GLU A 264 3.54 -25.13 -2.02
C GLU A 264 4.75 -25.10 -1.06
N PRO A 265 4.61 -25.59 0.19
CA PRO A 265 5.66 -25.50 1.20
C PRO A 265 6.93 -26.30 0.88
N ASP A 266 6.86 -27.18 -0.12
CA ASP A 266 8.00 -27.97 -0.62
C ASP A 266 8.79 -27.24 -1.71
N THR A 267 8.25 -26.16 -2.30
CA THR A 267 8.93 -25.32 -3.30
C THR A 267 9.86 -24.34 -2.58
N LYS A 268 11.15 -24.70 -2.52
CA LYS A 268 12.19 -23.97 -1.77
C LYS A 268 13.32 -23.50 -2.68
N TYR A 269 13.86 -22.34 -2.34
CA TYR A 269 15.04 -21.77 -2.96
C TYR A 269 16.10 -21.46 -1.90
N PHE A 270 17.37 -21.52 -2.30
CA PHE A 270 18.51 -21.43 -1.39
C PHE A 270 19.44 -20.30 -1.81
N GLY A 271 19.43 -19.21 -1.05
CA GLY A 271 20.22 -18.01 -1.26
C GLY A 271 21.60 -18.09 -0.60
N LYS A 272 22.65 -17.76 -1.34
CA LYS A 272 24.00 -17.60 -0.82
C LYS A 272 24.74 -16.46 -1.52
N VAL A 273 25.50 -15.67 -0.75
CA VAL A 273 26.32 -14.60 -1.31
C VAL A 273 27.53 -15.19 -2.02
N ASN A 274 27.66 -14.86 -3.31
CA ASN A 274 28.71 -15.27 -4.22
C ASN A 274 29.28 -14.04 -4.94
N GLY A 275 30.48 -13.63 -4.53
CA GLY A 275 31.04 -12.33 -4.95
C GLY A 275 30.21 -11.17 -4.42
N ASP A 276 29.69 -10.34 -5.32
CA ASP A 276 28.90 -9.14 -5.00
C ASP A 276 27.38 -9.35 -5.07
N LYS A 277 26.93 -10.58 -5.39
CA LYS A 277 25.52 -10.94 -5.53
C LYS A 277 25.12 -12.05 -4.57
N MET A 278 23.83 -12.15 -4.27
CA MET A 278 23.23 -13.33 -3.64
C MET A 278 22.57 -14.18 -4.71
N ASP A 279 23.15 -15.36 -5.00
CA ASP A 279 22.61 -16.33 -5.95
C ASP A 279 21.59 -17.21 -5.23
N PHE A 280 20.42 -17.39 -5.84
CA PHE A 280 19.41 -18.34 -5.37
C PHE A 280 19.39 -19.57 -6.28
N THR A 281 19.52 -20.74 -5.67
CA THR A 281 19.36 -22.02 -6.37
C THR A 281 18.02 -22.69 -6.07
N ASP A 282 17.51 -23.49 -6.99
CA ASP A 282 16.40 -24.41 -6.72
C ASP A 282 16.86 -25.72 -6.05
N GLY A 283 15.94 -26.67 -5.87
CA GLY A 283 16.24 -27.98 -5.29
C GLY A 283 17.17 -28.88 -6.14
N SER A 284 17.40 -28.55 -7.41
CA SER A 284 18.36 -29.24 -8.27
C SER A 284 19.78 -28.68 -8.14
N GLY A 285 19.92 -27.49 -7.56
CA GLY A 285 21.17 -26.76 -7.42
C GLY A 285 21.46 -25.80 -8.58
N GLU A 286 20.52 -25.60 -9.50
CA GLU A 286 20.64 -24.60 -10.57
C GLU A 286 20.38 -23.20 -10.03
N VAL A 287 21.21 -22.22 -10.38
CA VAL A 287 20.98 -20.80 -10.05
C VAL A 287 19.83 -20.27 -10.91
N VAL A 288 18.72 -19.93 -10.27
CA VAL A 288 17.49 -19.49 -10.95
C VAL A 288 17.32 -17.97 -10.97
N THR A 289 17.92 -17.26 -10.00
CA THR A 289 18.00 -15.79 -9.98
C THR A 289 19.12 -15.31 -9.07
N SER A 290 19.49 -14.04 -9.18
CA SER A 290 20.47 -13.40 -8.30
C SER A 290 20.02 -12.00 -7.89
N PHE A 291 20.40 -11.57 -6.70
CA PHE A 291 20.14 -10.23 -6.17
C PHE A 291 21.43 -9.45 -5.97
N GLU A 292 21.46 -8.22 -6.46
CA GLU A 292 22.49 -7.26 -6.07
C GLU A 292 22.21 -6.77 -4.64
N LYS A 293 23.25 -6.26 -3.97
CA LYS A 293 23.07 -5.63 -2.66
C LYS A 293 22.10 -4.43 -2.79
N PRO A 294 20.93 -4.44 -2.13
CA PRO A 294 19.94 -3.39 -2.26
C PRO A 294 20.36 -2.15 -1.47
N ASP A 295 19.99 -0.99 -1.97
CA ASP A 295 20.01 0.26 -1.22
C ASP A 295 18.70 0.47 -0.45
N SER A 296 18.64 1.51 0.38
CA SER A 296 17.45 1.80 1.19
C SER A 296 16.23 2.13 0.33
N ASP A 297 16.40 2.75 -0.85
CA ASP A 297 15.29 3.04 -1.78
C ASP A 297 14.72 1.75 -2.37
N SER A 298 15.58 0.80 -2.77
CA SER A 298 15.16 -0.52 -3.25
C SER A 298 14.35 -1.27 -2.20
N ILE A 299 14.77 -1.19 -0.94
CA ILE A 299 14.05 -1.79 0.20
C ILE A 299 12.73 -1.07 0.39
N PHE A 300 12.73 0.24 0.67
CA PHE A 300 11.51 0.94 1.06
C PHE A 300 10.46 1.05 -0.03
N GLY A 301 10.85 0.98 -1.30
CA GLY A 301 9.92 0.91 -2.43
C GLY A 301 9.65 -0.50 -2.95
N CYS A 302 10.28 -1.54 -2.39
CA CYS A 302 10.29 -2.90 -2.94
C CYS A 302 10.49 -2.95 -4.47
N HIS A 303 11.52 -2.25 -4.93
CA HIS A 303 11.78 -2.00 -6.36
C HIS A 303 13.28 -1.96 -6.66
N LYS A 304 13.64 -1.62 -7.90
CA LYS A 304 15.02 -1.56 -8.39
C LYS A 304 15.81 -2.85 -8.14
N GLN A 305 16.75 -2.89 -7.20
CA GLN A 305 17.52 -4.09 -6.86
C GLN A 305 16.66 -5.21 -6.24
N LEU A 306 15.44 -4.88 -5.80
CA LEU A 306 14.39 -5.79 -5.30
C LEU A 306 13.15 -5.78 -6.21
N ASP A 307 13.31 -5.60 -7.53
CA ASP A 307 12.20 -5.71 -8.48
C ASP A 307 11.48 -7.05 -8.37
N ALA A 308 10.15 -7.01 -8.27
CA ALA A 308 9.31 -8.19 -8.14
C ALA A 308 8.43 -8.38 -9.38
N PRO A 309 8.99 -8.90 -10.50
CA PRO A 309 8.22 -9.15 -11.70
C PRO A 309 7.09 -10.16 -11.46
N ASN A 310 6.09 -10.15 -12.33
CA ASN A 310 4.99 -11.13 -12.30
C ASN A 310 5.43 -12.45 -12.96
N ASP A 311 6.42 -13.11 -12.37
CA ASP A 311 6.89 -14.45 -12.71
C ASP A 311 6.77 -15.41 -11.52
N GLU A 312 7.13 -16.67 -11.73
CA GLU A 312 7.01 -17.74 -10.73
C GLU A 312 8.29 -17.95 -9.90
N VAL A 313 9.32 -17.11 -10.06
CA VAL A 313 10.61 -17.32 -9.39
C VAL A 313 11.14 -16.04 -8.76
N ARG A 314 11.57 -15.06 -9.57
CA ARG A 314 12.17 -13.83 -9.06
C ARG A 314 11.14 -13.00 -8.29
N GLY A 315 9.92 -12.88 -8.80
CA GLY A 315 8.85 -12.14 -8.14
C GLY A 315 8.60 -12.62 -6.71
N PRO A 316 8.22 -13.89 -6.50
CA PRO A 316 7.97 -14.47 -5.19
C PRO A 316 9.19 -14.40 -4.24
N LEU A 317 10.42 -14.58 -4.76
CA LEU A 317 11.65 -14.40 -3.98
C LEU A 317 11.84 -12.95 -3.54
N SER A 318 11.65 -11.99 -4.45
CA SER A 318 11.81 -10.55 -4.19
C SER A 318 10.80 -10.06 -3.16
N ARG A 319 9.54 -10.52 -3.24
CA ARG A 319 8.49 -10.23 -2.25
C ARG A 319 8.90 -10.67 -0.85
N THR A 320 9.32 -11.93 -0.73
CA THR A 320 9.80 -12.50 0.55
C THR A 320 11.00 -11.72 1.09
N LEU A 321 12.00 -11.43 0.25
CA LEU A 321 13.18 -10.68 0.66
C LEU A 321 12.83 -9.25 1.08
N CYS A 322 11.97 -8.56 0.34
CA CYS A 322 11.57 -7.20 0.69
C CYS A 322 10.92 -7.16 2.09
N ALA A 323 9.97 -8.06 2.35
CA ALA A 323 9.34 -8.17 3.66
C ALA A 323 10.37 -8.46 4.77
N GLY A 324 11.33 -9.36 4.52
CA GLY A 324 12.41 -9.67 5.47
C GLY A 324 13.35 -8.48 5.74
N PHE A 325 13.61 -7.61 4.76
CA PHE A 325 14.36 -6.37 4.97
C PHE A 325 13.57 -5.33 5.76
N HIS A 326 12.31 -5.10 5.40
CA HIS A 326 11.45 -4.15 6.13
C HIS A 326 11.28 -4.55 7.60
N ARG A 327 11.01 -5.84 7.85
CA ARG A 327 10.77 -6.40 9.18
C ARG A 327 12.06 -6.77 9.91
N THR A 328 13.22 -6.63 9.25
CA THR A 328 14.55 -6.91 9.80
C THR A 328 14.70 -8.30 10.40
N THR A 329 14.19 -9.32 9.73
CA THR A 329 14.22 -10.71 10.21
C THR A 329 15.25 -11.59 9.52
N LEU A 330 15.81 -11.16 8.38
CA LEU A 330 16.86 -11.88 7.65
C LEU A 330 18.12 -12.18 8.48
N LEU A 331 18.40 -11.46 9.56
CA LEU A 331 19.50 -11.81 10.47
C LEU A 331 19.13 -12.87 11.50
N THR A 332 17.89 -12.89 11.97
CA THR A 332 17.42 -13.74 13.07
C THR A 332 16.78 -15.04 12.59
N ASN A 333 16.20 -15.05 11.39
CA ASN A 333 15.60 -16.22 10.77
C ASN A 333 16.14 -16.47 9.35
N SER A 334 16.80 -17.62 9.16
CA SER A 334 17.31 -18.07 7.86
C SER A 334 16.31 -18.89 7.04
N ASP A 335 15.10 -19.13 7.54
CA ASP A 335 14.01 -19.82 6.85
C ASP A 335 12.83 -18.85 6.64
N GLN A 336 12.86 -18.14 5.50
CA GLN A 336 11.92 -17.07 5.16
C GLN A 336 10.72 -17.59 4.32
N PRO A 337 9.54 -16.95 4.41
CA PRO A 337 9.22 -15.79 5.25
C PRO A 337 8.92 -16.16 6.71
N ASP A 338 9.14 -15.21 7.62
CA ASP A 338 8.62 -15.30 8.99
C ASP A 338 7.09 -15.22 9.03
N SER A 339 6.46 -16.14 9.75
CA SER A 339 4.99 -16.19 9.89
C SER A 339 4.46 -15.50 11.15
N SER A 340 5.29 -15.33 12.19
CA SER A 340 4.91 -14.64 13.43
C SER A 340 5.46 -13.21 13.46
N PRO A 341 4.67 -12.20 13.88
CA PRO A 341 5.14 -10.83 13.99
C PRO A 341 6.01 -10.57 15.23
N ASP A 342 6.17 -11.56 16.13
CA ASP A 342 6.90 -11.40 17.40
C ASP A 342 8.35 -10.93 17.22
N GLU A 343 8.98 -11.33 16.11
CA GLU A 343 10.38 -11.03 15.78
C GLU A 343 10.53 -9.85 14.81
N PHE A 344 9.42 -9.22 14.38
CA PHE A 344 9.49 -8.09 13.45
C PHE A 344 10.03 -6.84 14.15
N TYR A 345 10.80 -6.05 13.40
CA TYR A 345 11.27 -4.71 13.77
C TYR A 345 12.09 -4.66 15.08
N LYS A 346 12.87 -5.73 15.35
CA LYS A 346 13.71 -5.85 16.55
C LYS A 346 15.14 -5.37 16.39
N ASP A 347 15.62 -5.24 15.15
CA ASP A 347 16.94 -4.67 14.90
C ASP A 347 16.94 -3.16 15.18
N GLU A 348 18.08 -2.62 15.59
CA GLU A 348 18.24 -1.18 15.83
C GLU A 348 18.12 -0.36 14.54
N VAL A 349 18.39 -0.98 13.38
CA VAL A 349 18.19 -0.40 12.05
C VAL A 349 17.02 -1.13 11.39
N THR A 350 15.84 -0.51 11.34
CA THR A 350 14.62 -1.11 10.79
C THR A 350 13.72 -0.10 10.10
N ASN A 351 12.62 -0.56 9.48
CA ASN A 351 11.58 0.33 8.98
C ASN A 351 10.72 0.87 10.14
N GLU A 352 11.20 1.94 10.79
CA GLU A 352 10.51 2.57 11.93
C GLU A 352 9.13 3.12 11.56
N TYR A 353 8.94 3.58 10.31
CA TYR A 353 7.61 3.94 9.81
C TYR A 353 6.64 2.76 9.88
N ALA A 354 6.95 1.63 9.26
CA ALA A 354 6.03 0.49 9.24
C ALA A 354 5.78 -0.10 10.62
N LYS A 355 6.83 -0.24 11.43
CA LYS A 355 6.72 -0.64 12.84
C LYS A 355 5.68 0.20 13.59
N LEU A 356 5.78 1.53 13.48
CA LEU A 356 4.86 2.45 14.16
C LEU A 356 3.43 2.38 13.60
N VAL A 357 3.26 2.15 12.28
CA VAL A 357 1.92 1.92 11.70
C VAL A 357 1.29 0.65 12.27
N HIS A 358 2.00 -0.49 12.30
CA HIS A 358 1.47 -1.72 12.89
C HIS A 358 1.18 -1.56 14.39
N GLU A 359 2.06 -0.89 15.15
CA GLU A 359 1.83 -0.59 16.56
C GLU A 359 0.54 0.22 16.79
N ALA A 360 0.18 1.10 15.85
CA ALA A 360 -1.00 1.95 15.93
C ALA A 360 -2.31 1.19 15.65
N MET A 361 -2.27 0.09 14.91
CA MET A 361 -3.46 -0.68 14.49
C MET A 361 -3.98 -1.59 15.60
N GLU A 362 -5.31 -1.69 15.75
CA GLU A 362 -5.96 -2.53 16.77
C GLU A 362 -5.72 -4.03 16.55
N ASP A 363 -5.81 -4.48 15.30
CA ASP A 363 -5.58 -5.87 14.88
C ASP A 363 -4.09 -6.18 14.62
N GLY A 364 -3.21 -5.17 14.71
CA GLY A 364 -1.79 -5.26 14.40
C GLY A 364 -1.47 -5.40 12.90
N LYS A 365 -2.47 -5.33 12.02
CA LYS A 365 -2.32 -5.45 10.56
C LYS A 365 -2.24 -4.07 9.92
N ALA A 366 -1.34 -3.91 8.96
CA ALA A 366 -1.16 -2.65 8.23
C ALA A 366 -0.61 -2.94 6.84
N TYR A 367 -0.88 -2.06 5.88
CA TYR A 367 -0.22 -2.11 4.57
C TYR A 367 0.80 -0.97 4.51
N ALA A 368 1.88 -1.10 5.27
CA ALA A 368 2.84 -0.02 5.49
C ALA A 368 4.03 -0.04 4.50
N PHE A 369 4.16 -1.12 3.73
CA PHE A 369 5.05 -1.24 2.58
C PHE A 369 4.43 -2.21 1.55
N ALA A 370 4.96 -2.23 0.33
CA ALA A 370 4.30 -2.86 -0.82
C ALA A 370 4.04 -4.36 -0.70
N PHE A 371 4.79 -5.08 0.17
CA PHE A 371 4.67 -6.53 0.35
C PHE A 371 4.41 -6.92 1.81
N ASP A 372 3.61 -6.11 2.52
CA ASP A 372 3.16 -6.44 3.89
C ASP A 372 2.24 -7.69 3.93
N ASP A 373 1.69 -8.05 2.76
CA ASP A 373 0.89 -9.25 2.53
C ASP A 373 1.68 -10.55 2.69
N VAL A 374 3.02 -10.50 2.65
CA VAL A 374 3.85 -11.66 2.98
C VAL A 374 3.53 -12.12 4.40
N ALA A 375 3.04 -13.36 4.49
CA ALA A 375 2.55 -13.98 5.73
C ALA A 375 1.30 -13.34 6.34
N ASN A 376 0.49 -12.65 5.53
CA ASN A 376 -0.85 -12.15 5.86
C ASN A 376 -0.87 -11.11 7.00
N HIS A 377 0.07 -10.15 7.02
CA HIS A 377 0.11 -9.06 8.02
C HIS A 377 -0.45 -7.73 7.50
N GLU A 378 -0.99 -7.74 6.29
CA GLU A 378 -1.62 -6.62 5.63
C GLU A 378 -3.03 -6.34 6.13
N SER A 379 -3.43 -5.07 6.08
CA SER A 379 -4.78 -4.59 6.37
C SER A 379 -5.68 -4.68 5.14
N LEU A 380 -5.97 -5.90 4.70
CA LEU A 380 -6.91 -6.22 3.62
C LEU A 380 -8.00 -7.17 4.13
N VAL A 381 -9.23 -6.94 3.71
CA VAL A 381 -10.34 -7.90 3.90
C VAL A 381 -10.92 -8.31 2.55
N HIS A 382 -11.45 -9.52 2.50
CA HIS A 382 -12.00 -10.11 1.29
C HIS A 382 -13.23 -10.98 1.59
N ASP A 383 -14.21 -10.92 0.69
CA ASP A 383 -15.32 -11.86 0.62
C ASP A 383 -15.65 -12.19 -0.84
N GLY A 384 -15.96 -13.47 -1.13
CA GLY A 384 -16.27 -13.96 -2.47
C GLY A 384 -17.70 -13.64 -2.94
N ASP A 385 -18.63 -13.43 -2.00
CA ASP A 385 -20.04 -13.09 -2.25
C ASP A 385 -20.46 -11.87 -1.39
N PRO A 386 -19.82 -10.70 -1.62
CA PRO A 386 -19.95 -9.53 -0.77
C PRO A 386 -21.36 -8.92 -0.89
N GLN A 387 -22.01 -8.70 0.25
CA GLN A 387 -23.33 -8.07 0.31
C GLN A 387 -23.25 -6.58 0.58
N LYS A 388 -22.22 -6.14 1.31
CA LYS A 388 -22.06 -4.74 1.72
C LYS A 388 -20.62 -4.43 2.08
N ALA A 389 -20.15 -3.24 1.73
CA ALA A 389 -18.85 -2.71 2.16
C ALA A 389 -19.01 -1.56 3.16
N TYR A 390 -17.92 -1.26 3.86
CA TYR A 390 -17.85 -0.18 4.85
C TYR A 390 -16.59 0.66 4.67
N ILE A 391 -16.72 1.97 4.83
CA ILE A 391 -15.61 2.88 5.12
C ILE A 391 -16.01 3.71 6.34
N THR A 392 -15.18 3.75 7.36
CA THR A 392 -15.39 4.63 8.53
C THR A 392 -14.21 5.56 8.66
N LEU A 393 -14.47 6.87 8.56
CA LEU A 393 -13.49 7.91 8.90
C LEU A 393 -13.33 7.94 10.41
N GLN A 394 -12.10 7.83 10.90
CA GLN A 394 -11.80 7.70 12.32
C GLN A 394 -11.37 9.03 12.95
N PRO A 395 -11.46 9.17 14.28
CA PRO A 395 -10.95 10.33 15.00
C PRO A 395 -9.45 10.56 14.76
N PHE A 396 -9.03 11.83 14.78
CA PHE A 396 -7.62 12.25 14.76
C PHE A 396 -7.01 12.18 16.17
N ASP A 397 -7.18 11.06 16.89
CA ASP A 397 -6.95 11.00 18.33
C ASP A 397 -5.60 10.46 18.81
#